data_AF-A0A170VUV7-F1
#
_entry.id   AF-A0A170VUV7-F1
#
_cell.length_a   1.000
_cell.length_b   1.000
_cell.length_c   1.000
_cell.angle_alpha   90.00
_cell.angle_beta   90.00
_cell.angle_gamma   90.00
#
_symmetry.space_group_name_H-M   'P 1'
#
loop_
_entity.id
_entity.type
_entity.pdbx_description
1 polymer ?
#
loop_
_entity_poly.entity_id
_entity_poly.type
_entity_poly.pdbx_seq_one_letter_code
_entity_poly.pdbx_strand_id
1 'polypeptide(L)'
;MKHIVLAIICSFSMLGMSQSENVTTQLYDSYDNFKETSIGKRRIKRADIQPLIDTYTANKKFKVATVGKSIGGKDLSLISIGTGDTNVFLWSQMHGDEPTATQAIFDILKFFDSADFKVEKEAILANLTVHFFTHAESGWSRTFS
;
A
#
# COMPACT_ATOMS: atom_id res chain seq x y z
N MET A 1 20.96 -22.77 47.75
CA MET A 1 21.13 -21.55 46.93
C MET A 1 21.62 -21.85 45.50
N LYS A 2 22.62 -22.70 45.29
CA LYS A 2 23.14 -23.04 43.94
C LYS A 2 22.08 -23.61 42.98
N HIS A 3 21.17 -24.44 43.49
CA HIS A 3 20.08 -25.02 42.68
C HIS A 3 18.98 -24.01 42.29
N ILE A 4 18.80 -22.93 43.06
CA ILE A 4 17.82 -21.87 42.75
C ILE A 4 18.35 -20.97 41.63
N VAL A 5 19.66 -20.64 41.67
CA VAL A 5 20.32 -19.87 40.61
C VAL A 5 20.31 -20.66 39.29
N LEU A 6 20.54 -21.98 39.34
CA LEU A 6 20.49 -22.85 38.15
C LEU A 6 19.08 -22.92 37.55
N ALA A 7 18.04 -22.96 38.39
CA ALA A 7 16.66 -22.97 37.93
C ALA A 7 16.26 -21.64 37.25
N ILE A 8 16.69 -20.49 37.79
CA ILE A 8 16.44 -19.17 37.20
C ILE A 8 17.15 -19.03 35.84
N ILE A 9 18.38 -19.53 35.71
CA ILE A 9 19.12 -19.51 34.45
C ILE A 9 18.43 -20.40 33.40
N CYS A 10 17.95 -21.60 33.77
CA CYS A 10 17.21 -22.47 32.85
C CYS A 10 15.86 -21.90 32.42
N SER A 11 15.15 -21.18 33.30
CA SER A 11 13.89 -20.52 32.95
C SER A 11 14.08 -19.33 32.00
N PHE A 12 15.23 -18.63 32.07
CA PHE A 12 15.55 -17.53 31.16
C PHE A 12 15.82 -18.03 29.73
N SER A 13 16.37 -19.24 29.58
CA SER A 13 16.62 -19.88 28.28
C SER A 13 15.34 -20.24 27.51
N MET A 14 14.20 -20.41 28.20
CA MET A 14 12.93 -20.80 27.58
C MET A 14 12.12 -19.61 27.03
N LEU A 15 12.53 -18.37 27.30
CA LEU A 15 11.89 -17.17 26.73
C LEU A 15 12.33 -16.87 25.29
N GLY A 16 13.26 -17.66 24.74
CA GLY A 16 13.82 -17.51 23.41
C GLY A 16 13.10 -18.30 22.32
N MET A 17 11.78 -18.51 22.40
CA MET A 17 11.03 -19.00 21.23
C MET A 17 10.92 -17.84 20.22
N SER A 18 11.89 -17.76 19.32
CA SER A 18 11.81 -16.94 18.12
C SER A 18 10.64 -17.46 17.28
N GLN A 19 9.47 -16.84 17.41
CA GLN A 19 8.39 -17.01 16.45
C GLN A 19 8.83 -16.39 15.13
N SER A 20 9.49 -17.17 14.26
CA SER A 20 9.61 -16.81 12.84
C SER A 20 8.28 -17.12 12.16
N GLU A 21 7.22 -16.45 12.58
CA GLU A 21 5.97 -16.47 11.83
C GLU A 21 6.27 -15.93 10.44
N ASN A 22 5.86 -16.68 9.40
CA ASN A 22 6.12 -16.30 8.04
C ASN A 22 5.31 -15.04 7.73
N VAL A 23 5.98 -13.93 7.40
CA VAL A 23 5.34 -12.65 7.04
C VAL A 23 4.24 -12.83 5.99
N THR A 24 4.37 -13.81 5.10
CA THR A 24 3.37 -14.14 4.09
C THR A 24 2.07 -14.63 4.72
N THR A 25 2.17 -15.54 5.70
CA THR A 25 1.02 -16.07 6.43
C THR A 25 0.34 -14.96 7.23
N GLN A 26 1.13 -14.16 7.96
CA GLN A 26 0.58 -13.04 8.72
C GLN A 26 -0.14 -12.03 7.82
N LEU A 27 0.45 -11.69 6.67
CA LEU A 27 -0.16 -10.76 5.71
C LEU A 27 -1.44 -11.35 5.10
N TYR A 28 -1.45 -12.65 4.80
CA TYR A 28 -2.62 -13.34 4.29
C TYR A 28 -3.77 -13.34 5.31
N ASP A 29 -3.47 -13.67 6.56
CA ASP A 29 -4.47 -13.74 7.64
C ASP A 29 -5.01 -12.37 8.04
N SER A 30 -4.20 -11.32 7.91
CA SER A 30 -4.58 -9.94 8.23
C SER A 30 -5.10 -9.13 7.04
N TYR A 31 -5.15 -9.72 5.82
CA TYR A 31 -5.52 -9.01 4.59
C TYR A 31 -6.86 -8.26 4.68
N ASP A 32 -7.84 -8.84 5.37
CA ASP A 32 -9.17 -8.22 5.52
C ASP A 32 -9.13 -6.86 6.23
N ASN A 33 -8.09 -6.56 7.01
CA ASN A 33 -7.89 -5.24 7.64
C ASN A 33 -7.52 -4.14 6.64
N PHE A 34 -6.94 -4.52 5.49
CA PHE A 34 -6.43 -3.59 4.49
C PHE A 34 -7.40 -3.40 3.32
N LYS A 35 -8.47 -4.17 3.24
CA LYS A 35 -9.42 -4.09 2.12
C LYS A 35 -10.16 -2.75 2.07
N GLU A 36 -10.20 -2.15 0.90
CA GLU A 36 -11.03 -0.98 0.61
C GLU A 36 -12.42 -1.44 0.16
N THR A 37 -13.42 -1.19 1.01
CA THR A 37 -14.80 -1.67 0.81
C THR A 37 -15.74 -0.60 0.24
N SER A 38 -15.30 0.67 0.18
CA SER A 38 -16.13 1.79 -0.30
C SER A 38 -16.30 1.86 -1.82
N ILE A 39 -15.45 1.15 -2.59
CA ILE A 39 -15.51 1.14 -4.06
C ILE A 39 -16.19 -0.13 -4.60
N GLY A 40 -17.06 0.05 -5.59
CA GLY A 40 -17.85 -1.03 -6.18
C GLY A 40 -17.01 -2.09 -6.91
N LYS A 41 -17.45 -3.36 -6.87
CA LYS A 41 -16.71 -4.51 -7.43
C LYS A 41 -16.78 -4.67 -8.96
N ARG A 42 -17.79 -4.07 -9.61
CA ARG A 42 -18.07 -4.33 -11.05
C ARG A 42 -17.62 -3.23 -11.99
N ARG A 43 -17.80 -1.98 -11.60
CA ARG A 43 -17.40 -0.81 -12.40
C ARG A 43 -17.01 0.29 -11.46
N ILE A 44 -15.74 0.68 -11.50
CA ILE A 44 -15.21 1.76 -10.67
C ILE A 44 -15.11 2.98 -11.58
N LYS A 45 -15.90 4.00 -11.28
CA LYS A 45 -15.83 5.28 -11.98
C LYS A 45 -14.90 6.20 -11.23
N ARG A 46 -14.38 7.19 -11.94
CA ARG A 46 -13.56 8.24 -11.33
C ARG A 46 -14.24 8.94 -10.14
N ALA A 47 -15.56 9.15 -10.21
CA ALA A 47 -16.33 9.75 -9.12
C ALA A 47 -16.29 8.92 -7.83
N ASP A 48 -16.14 7.60 -7.94
CA ASP A 48 -16.01 6.69 -6.80
C ASP A 48 -14.59 6.75 -6.20
N ILE A 49 -13.58 7.05 -7.03
CA ILE A 49 -12.17 7.10 -6.64
C ILE A 49 -11.77 8.45 -6.04
N GLN A 50 -12.35 9.56 -6.53
CA GLN A 50 -11.95 10.91 -6.12
C GLN A 50 -11.96 11.11 -4.59
N PRO A 51 -12.99 10.67 -3.83
CA PRO A 51 -12.98 10.80 -2.36
C PRO A 51 -11.82 10.06 -1.69
N LEU A 52 -11.39 8.92 -2.26
CA LEU A 52 -10.22 8.20 -1.75
C LEU A 52 -8.93 8.98 -2.03
N ILE A 53 -8.78 9.53 -3.23
CA ILE A 53 -7.63 10.39 -3.57
C ILE A 53 -7.56 11.59 -2.61
N ASP A 54 -8.70 12.21 -2.32
CA ASP A 54 -8.77 13.36 -1.42
C ASP A 54 -8.35 12.97 0.02
N THR A 55 -8.72 11.76 0.46
CA THR A 55 -8.30 11.18 1.75
C THR A 55 -6.78 11.04 1.82
N TYR A 56 -6.15 10.48 0.78
CA TYR A 56 -4.68 10.36 0.73
C TYR A 56 -3.98 11.72 0.52
N THR A 57 -4.64 12.68 -0.12
CA THR A 57 -4.12 14.05 -0.27
C THR A 57 -4.03 14.76 1.08
N ALA A 58 -4.99 14.53 1.98
CA ALA A 58 -4.95 15.06 3.35
C ALA A 58 -3.95 14.33 4.26
N ASN A 59 -3.50 13.14 3.88
CA ASN A 59 -2.59 12.32 4.68
C ASN A 59 -1.12 12.62 4.35
N LYS A 60 -0.39 13.17 5.32
CA LYS A 60 1.03 13.58 5.18
C LYS A 60 2.00 12.44 4.89
N LYS A 61 1.61 11.18 5.09
CA LYS A 61 2.45 10.02 4.70
C LYS A 61 2.57 9.88 3.19
N PHE A 62 1.60 10.41 2.44
CA PHE A 62 1.53 10.28 1.00
C PHE A 62 1.78 11.63 0.33
N LYS A 63 2.47 11.59 -0.80
CA LYS A 63 2.63 12.72 -1.71
C LYS A 63 1.67 12.53 -2.87
N VAL A 64 0.63 13.36 -2.95
CA VAL A 64 -0.30 13.35 -4.08
C VAL A 64 0.02 14.52 -5.01
N ALA A 65 0.28 14.21 -6.28
CA ALA A 65 0.60 15.21 -7.30
C ALA A 65 -0.32 15.07 -8.51
N THR A 66 -0.74 16.19 -9.09
CA THR A 66 -1.40 16.19 -10.41
C THR A 66 -0.33 16.11 -11.49
N VAL A 67 -0.33 15.02 -12.27
CA VAL A 67 0.66 14.75 -13.33
C VAL A 67 0.14 15.05 -14.73
N GLY A 68 -1.12 15.48 -14.85
CA GLY A 68 -1.72 15.87 -16.12
C GLY A 68 -3.23 16.04 -16.02
N LYS A 69 -3.88 16.15 -17.19
CA LYS A 69 -5.33 16.16 -17.33
C LYS A 69 -5.76 15.13 -18.37
N SER A 70 -6.90 14.47 -18.14
CA SER A 70 -7.53 13.62 -19.14
C SER A 70 -8.05 14.45 -20.32
N ILE A 71 -8.46 13.78 -21.41
CA ILE A 71 -9.10 14.45 -22.56
C ILE A 71 -10.35 15.21 -22.11
N GLY A 72 -11.09 14.68 -21.12
CA GLY A 72 -12.22 15.36 -20.48
C GLY A 72 -11.85 16.44 -19.47
N GLY A 73 -10.58 16.87 -19.41
CA GLY A 73 -10.08 17.94 -18.55
C GLY A 73 -9.98 17.59 -17.06
N LYS A 74 -10.04 16.30 -16.69
CA LYS A 74 -10.01 15.85 -15.29
C LYS A 74 -8.58 15.59 -14.82
N ASP A 75 -8.26 15.95 -13.58
CA ASP A 75 -6.90 15.84 -13.05
C ASP A 75 -6.43 14.39 -12.93
N LEU A 76 -5.27 14.10 -13.46
CA LEU A 76 -4.62 12.80 -13.32
C LEU A 76 -3.72 12.86 -12.08
N SER A 77 -4.11 12.16 -11.03
CA SER A 77 -3.39 12.18 -9.75
C SER A 77 -2.43 10.98 -9.66
N LEU A 78 -1.23 11.24 -9.17
CA LEU A 78 -0.24 10.24 -8.81
C LEU A 78 -0.03 10.28 -7.30
N ILE A 79 -0.29 9.16 -6.64
CA ILE A 79 -0.07 9.00 -5.20
C ILE A 79 1.29 8.34 -5.02
N SER A 80 2.16 8.91 -4.20
CA SER A 80 3.51 8.39 -3.97
C SER A 80 3.80 8.24 -2.48
N ILE A 81 4.60 7.25 -2.12
CA ILE A 81 5.08 7.02 -0.75
C ILE A 81 6.48 6.40 -0.77
N GLY A 82 7.27 6.69 0.26
CA GLY A 82 8.65 6.22 0.39
C GLY A 82 9.68 7.27 -0.01
N THR A 83 10.94 6.95 0.28
CA THR A 83 12.09 7.85 0.10
C THR A 83 13.28 7.14 -0.53
N GLY A 84 13.13 5.87 -0.91
CA GLY A 84 14.23 5.11 -1.48
C GLY A 84 14.47 5.42 -2.96
N ASP A 85 15.69 5.15 -3.41
CA ASP A 85 16.17 5.52 -4.74
C ASP A 85 15.54 4.69 -5.88
N THR A 86 14.99 3.53 -5.56
CA THR A 86 14.34 2.67 -6.56
C THR A 86 12.89 3.06 -6.73
N ASN A 87 12.54 3.52 -7.94
CA ASN A 87 11.17 3.93 -8.26
C ASN A 87 10.37 2.73 -8.76
N VAL A 88 9.25 2.43 -8.10
CA VAL A 88 8.31 1.37 -8.50
C VAL A 88 6.99 2.01 -8.89
N PHE A 89 6.54 1.75 -10.12
CA PHE A 89 5.30 2.33 -10.64
C PHE A 89 4.23 1.26 -10.78
N LEU A 90 3.11 1.45 -10.09
CA LEU A 90 1.90 0.64 -10.20
C LEU A 90 0.83 1.47 -10.90
N TRP A 91 0.27 0.93 -11.97
CA TRP A 91 -0.88 1.52 -12.64
C TRP A 91 -2.03 0.54 -12.69
N SER A 92 -3.25 1.07 -12.79
CA SER A 92 -4.45 0.29 -13.12
C SER A 92 -5.21 0.89 -14.29
N GLN A 93 -6.08 0.06 -14.89
CA GLN A 93 -6.93 0.39 -16.03
C GLN A 93 -6.13 0.87 -17.23
N MET A 94 -5.39 -0.02 -17.91
CA MET A 94 -4.93 0.29 -19.28
C MET A 94 -6.08 0.23 -20.28
N HIS A 95 -7.06 -0.61 -19.95
CA HIS A 95 -8.35 -0.74 -20.60
C HIS A 95 -9.44 -0.48 -19.55
N GLY A 96 -10.48 0.28 -19.91
CA GLY A 96 -11.44 0.90 -18.97
C GLY A 96 -12.39 -0.06 -18.23
N ASP A 97 -12.01 -1.32 -18.10
CA ASP A 97 -12.77 -2.46 -17.60
C ASP A 97 -11.96 -3.33 -16.62
N GLU A 98 -10.93 -2.77 -15.97
CA GLU A 98 -10.08 -3.45 -14.97
C GLU A 98 -10.35 -2.99 -13.51
N PRO A 99 -11.53 -3.28 -12.91
CA PRO A 99 -11.85 -2.84 -11.56
C PRO A 99 -10.96 -3.48 -10.49
N THR A 100 -10.57 -4.75 -10.67
CA THR A 100 -9.78 -5.51 -9.69
C THR A 100 -8.41 -4.88 -9.41
N ALA A 101 -7.71 -4.40 -10.45
CA ALA A 101 -6.40 -3.75 -10.28
C ALA A 101 -6.52 -2.43 -9.52
N THR A 102 -7.60 -1.69 -9.77
CA THR A 102 -7.87 -0.44 -9.04
C THR A 102 -8.14 -0.73 -7.55
N GLN A 103 -8.90 -1.78 -7.24
CA GLN A 103 -9.13 -2.20 -5.85
C GLN A 103 -7.83 -2.61 -5.16
N ALA A 104 -7.01 -3.43 -5.82
CA ALA A 104 -5.72 -3.86 -5.26
C ALA A 104 -4.81 -2.68 -4.92
N ILE A 105 -4.79 -1.62 -5.73
CA ILE A 105 -4.03 -0.41 -5.40
C ILE A 105 -4.54 0.22 -4.09
N PHE A 106 -5.86 0.36 -3.92
CA PHE A 106 -6.40 0.94 -2.68
C PHE A 106 -6.21 0.05 -1.46
N ASP A 107 -6.24 -1.27 -1.62
CA ASP A 107 -5.89 -2.21 -0.55
C ASP A 107 -4.42 -2.02 -0.12
N ILE A 108 -3.50 -1.86 -1.07
CA ILE A 108 -2.08 -1.59 -0.80
C ILE A 108 -1.90 -0.23 -0.12
N LEU A 109 -2.60 0.81 -0.56
CA LEU A 109 -2.53 2.13 0.07
C LEU A 109 -3.00 2.10 1.54
N LYS A 110 -4.09 1.36 1.84
CA LYS A 110 -4.54 1.13 3.21
C LYS A 110 -3.54 0.33 4.03
N PHE A 111 -2.92 -0.69 3.43
CA PHE A 111 -1.82 -1.42 4.08
C PHE A 111 -0.67 -0.48 4.46
N PHE A 112 -0.28 0.44 3.59
CA PHE A 112 0.76 1.42 3.91
C PHE A 112 0.33 2.42 4.98
N ASP A 113 -0.95 2.78 5.04
CA ASP A 113 -1.46 3.71 6.06
C ASP A 113 -1.70 3.05 7.43
N SER A 114 -1.85 1.72 7.49
CA SER A 114 -2.08 0.99 8.75
C SER A 114 -0.89 1.07 9.72
N ALA A 115 -1.11 0.68 10.98
CA ALA A 115 -0.05 0.55 11.98
C ALA A 115 0.69 -0.79 11.92
N ASP A 116 0.14 -1.78 11.21
CA ASP A 116 0.67 -3.15 11.13
C ASP A 116 1.95 -3.21 10.29
N PHE A 117 2.75 -4.28 10.41
CA PHE A 117 3.95 -4.53 9.59
C PHE A 117 4.92 -3.33 9.49
N LYS A 118 5.11 -2.64 10.62
CA LYS A 118 5.91 -1.42 10.67
C LYS A 118 7.34 -1.64 10.17
N VAL A 119 8.00 -2.70 10.63
CA VAL A 119 9.41 -2.99 10.29
C VAL A 119 9.56 -3.27 8.80
N GLU A 120 8.65 -4.07 8.24
CA GLU A 120 8.64 -4.43 6.83
C GLU A 120 8.36 -3.21 5.96
N LYS A 121 7.35 -2.39 6.33
CA LYS A 121 7.03 -1.17 5.60
C LYS A 121 8.16 -0.15 5.67
N GLU A 122 8.81 0.03 6.82
CA GLU A 122 9.98 0.91 6.93
C GLU A 122 11.11 0.45 6.02
N ALA A 123 11.41 -0.85 5.97
CA ALA A 123 12.40 -1.41 5.06
C ALA A 123 12.01 -1.20 3.59
N ILE A 124 10.75 -1.42 3.22
CA ILE A 124 10.24 -1.18 1.86
C ILE A 124 10.39 0.30 1.49
N LEU A 125 9.91 1.22 2.32
CA LEU A 125 9.85 2.65 2.03
C LEU A 125 11.21 3.34 2.11
N ALA A 126 12.19 2.75 2.83
CA ALA A 126 13.57 3.21 2.84
C ALA A 126 14.31 2.88 1.52
N ASN A 127 13.93 1.78 0.85
CA ASN A 127 14.60 1.31 -0.37
C ASN A 127 13.84 1.66 -1.65
N LEU A 128 12.52 1.83 -1.55
CA LEU A 128 11.63 2.11 -2.67
C LEU A 128 10.92 3.45 -2.50
N THR A 129 10.70 4.12 -3.63
CA THR A 129 9.63 5.11 -3.79
C THR A 129 8.56 4.49 -4.67
N VAL A 130 7.36 4.30 -4.12
CA VAL A 130 6.27 3.61 -4.80
C VAL A 130 5.25 4.63 -5.29
N HIS A 131 4.91 4.55 -6.56
CA HIS A 131 3.98 5.43 -7.25
C HIS A 131 2.75 4.66 -7.71
N PHE A 132 1.57 5.20 -7.40
CA PHE A 132 0.27 4.60 -7.71
C PHE A 132 -0.53 5.51 -8.63
N PHE A 133 -0.90 4.98 -9.79
CA PHE A 133 -1.68 5.67 -10.80
C PHE A 133 -2.99 4.91 -11.09
N THR A 134 -4.11 5.41 -10.57
CA THR A 134 -5.37 4.64 -10.48
C THR A 134 -6.37 4.86 -11.62
N HIS A 135 -5.99 5.53 -12.71
CA HIS A 135 -6.91 5.81 -13.83
C HIS A 135 -6.17 6.19 -15.13
N ALA A 136 -5.72 5.21 -15.90
CA ALA A 136 -5.19 5.46 -17.25
C ALA A 136 -6.33 5.39 -18.30
N GLU A 137 -6.90 6.52 -18.71
CA GLU A 137 -7.84 6.48 -19.84
C GLU A 137 -7.09 6.13 -21.14
N SER A 138 -7.80 5.51 -22.09
CA SER A 138 -7.26 5.25 -23.43
C SER A 138 -6.84 6.58 -24.08
N GLY A 139 -5.52 6.81 -24.15
CA GLY A 139 -4.93 8.07 -24.60
C GLY A 139 -3.85 8.65 -23.68
N TRP A 140 -3.70 8.12 -22.47
CA TRP A 140 -2.69 8.59 -21.50
C TRP A 140 -1.24 8.50 -22.01
N SER A 141 -0.91 7.49 -22.84
CA SER A 141 0.43 7.36 -23.43
C SER A 141 0.82 8.52 -24.36
N ARG A 142 -0.15 9.28 -24.88
CA ARG A 142 0.10 10.46 -25.72
C ARG A 142 0.36 11.75 -24.92
N THR A 143 0.16 11.73 -23.61
CA THR A 143 0.40 12.89 -22.72
C THR A 143 1.83 12.96 -22.19
N PHE A 144 2.62 11.90 -22.35
CA PHE A 144 4.02 11.81 -21.88
C PHE A 144 5.04 11.68 -23.02
N SER A 145 4.65 11.99 -24.26
CA SER A 145 5.58 12.08 -25.41
C SER A 145 6.06 13.50 -25.66
#